data_AF-A0A9P0QFZ2-F1
#
_entry.id   AF-A0A9P0QFZ2-F1
#
_cell.length_a   1.000
_cell.length_b   1.000
_cell.length_c   1.000
_cell.angle_alpha   90.00
_cell.angle_beta   90.00
_cell.angle_gamma   90.00
#
_symmetry.space_group_name_H-M   'P 1'
#
loop_
_entity.id
_entity.type
_entity.pdbx_description
1 polymer ?
#
loop_
_entity_poly.entity_id
_entity_poly.type
_entity_poly.pdbx_seq_one_letter_code
_entity_poly.pdbx_strand_id
1 'polypeptide(L)'
;MLTQKTSEAESNYSLQKKKMKQILREKKYHENNLQHIGDNYKNKQIRNLYQGVNNEKRGYQTRTTYYKDKNGKKIFDEEEALARWKQYFEQLLNPADDAANDYNEKNSTIHQRPQLTEEDPQTLSVVENLISILKNGKIQKCLICF
;
A
#
# COMPACT_ATOMS: atom_id res chain seq x y z
N MET A 1 33.75 38.09 -19.70
CA MET A 1 33.33 38.28 -18.30
C MET A 1 32.71 36.98 -17.81
N LEU A 2 33.31 36.30 -16.83
CA LEU A 2 32.66 35.17 -16.16
C LEU A 2 31.65 35.73 -15.16
N THR A 3 30.37 35.47 -15.39
CA THR A 3 29.31 35.74 -14.40
C THR A 3 29.59 34.94 -13.14
N GLN A 4 29.60 35.59 -11.98
CA GLN A 4 29.68 34.91 -10.70
C GLN A 4 28.54 33.89 -10.59
N LYS A 5 28.86 32.65 -10.19
CA LYS A 5 27.83 31.63 -9.99
C LYS A 5 26.99 32.05 -8.80
N THR A 6 25.71 32.31 -9.02
CA THR A 6 24.75 32.52 -7.94
C THR A 6 24.43 31.15 -7.32
N SER A 7 24.25 31.10 -5.99
CA SER A 7 23.84 29.89 -5.27
C SER A 7 22.59 29.25 -5.90
N GLU A 8 21.67 30.09 -6.38
CA GLU A 8 20.47 29.65 -7.09
C GLU A 8 20.77 28.94 -8.42
N ALA A 9 21.73 29.44 -9.22
CA ALA A 9 22.11 28.80 -10.47
C ALA A 9 22.75 27.42 -10.22
N GLU A 10 23.53 27.27 -9.17
CA GLU A 10 24.12 25.97 -8.78
C GLU A 10 23.06 24.97 -8.30
N SER A 11 22.08 25.44 -7.51
CA SER A 11 20.93 24.65 -7.07
C SER A 11 20.09 24.18 -8.26
N ASN A 12 19.77 25.09 -9.19
CA ASN A 12 19.02 24.78 -10.41
C ASN A 12 19.76 23.78 -11.28
N TYR A 13 21.07 23.95 -11.50
CA TYR A 13 21.89 22.99 -12.23
C TYR A 13 21.87 21.60 -11.56
N SER A 14 22.00 21.53 -10.23
CA SER A 14 21.93 20.29 -9.47
C SER A 14 20.57 19.59 -9.64
N LEU A 15 19.47 20.36 -9.57
CA LEU A 15 18.13 19.84 -9.78
C LEU A 15 17.95 19.28 -11.20
N GLN A 16 18.37 20.03 -12.22
CA GLN A 16 18.28 19.58 -13.61
C GLN A 16 19.12 18.32 -13.86
N LYS A 17 20.32 18.25 -13.26
CA LYS A 17 21.17 17.06 -13.33
C LYS A 17 20.51 15.84 -12.68
N LYS A 18 19.82 16.01 -11.54
CA LYS A 18 19.05 14.94 -10.89
C LYS A 18 17.92 14.45 -11.79
N LYS A 19 17.13 15.37 -12.36
CA LYS A 19 16.04 15.06 -13.30
C LYS A 19 16.55 14.31 -14.54
N MET A 20 17.63 14.80 -15.15
CA MET A 20 18.27 14.14 -16.29
C MET A 20 18.73 12.72 -15.96
N LYS A 21 19.39 12.52 -14.81
CA LYS A 21 19.81 11.19 -14.37
C LYS A 21 18.63 10.25 -14.13
N GLN A 22 17.51 10.77 -13.59
CA GLN A 22 16.30 9.99 -13.41
C GLN A 22 15.74 9.52 -14.75
N ILE A 23 15.58 10.43 -15.73
CA ILE A 23 15.09 10.10 -17.07
C ILE A 23 15.99 9.05 -17.74
N LEU A 24 17.32 9.18 -17.63
CA LEU A 24 18.25 8.18 -18.18
C LEU A 24 18.10 6.80 -17.54
N ARG A 25 17.85 6.74 -16.22
CA ARG A 25 17.61 5.48 -15.51
C ARG A 25 16.31 4.83 -15.95
N GLU A 26 15.25 5.63 -16.07
CA GLU A 26 13.94 5.18 -16.55
C GLU A 26 14.03 4.65 -17.99
N LYS A 27 14.67 5.40 -18.90
CA LYS A 27 14.91 4.95 -20.27
C LYS A 27 15.65 3.60 -20.29
N LYS A 28 16.75 3.46 -19.55
CA LYS A 28 17.53 2.23 -19.49
C LYS A 28 16.72 1.06 -18.92
N TYR A 29 15.86 1.32 -17.94
CA TYR A 29 14.96 0.30 -17.39
C TYR A 29 13.99 -0.23 -18.46
N HIS A 30 13.36 0.67 -19.23
CA HIS A 30 12.45 0.27 -20.31
C HIS A 30 13.18 -0.48 -21.43
N GLU A 31 14.37 -0.05 -21.84
CA GLU A 31 15.19 -0.75 -22.83
C GLU A 31 15.50 -2.19 -22.38
N ASN A 32 15.94 -2.36 -21.13
CA ASN A 32 16.22 -3.67 -20.56
C ASN A 32 14.97 -4.56 -20.46
N ASN A 33 13.82 -3.98 -20.07
CA ASN A 33 12.56 -4.71 -20.04
C ASN A 33 12.15 -5.20 -21.43
N LEU A 34 12.26 -4.36 -22.46
CA LEU A 34 11.95 -4.74 -23.84
C LEU A 34 12.85 -5.87 -24.34
N GLN A 35 14.15 -5.81 -24.01
CA GLN A 35 15.08 -6.89 -24.32
C GLN A 35 14.66 -8.20 -23.64
N HIS A 36 14.33 -8.15 -22.35
CA HIS A 36 13.85 -9.31 -21.58
C HIS A 36 12.54 -9.88 -22.17
N ILE A 37 11.62 -9.03 -22.62
CA ILE A 37 10.40 -9.44 -23.33
C ILE A 37 10.75 -10.16 -24.63
N GLY A 38 11.70 -9.64 -25.41
CA GLY A 38 12.21 -10.28 -26.63
C GLY A 38 12.85 -11.65 -26.36
N ASP A 39 13.60 -11.79 -25.27
CA ASP A 39 14.20 -13.06 -24.87
C ASP A 39 13.14 -14.09 -24.42
N ASN A 40 12.07 -13.64 -23.73
CA ASN A 40 10.93 -14.50 -23.41
C ASN A 40 10.23 -15.04 -24.66
N TYR A 41 10.15 -14.23 -25.74
CA TYR A 41 9.62 -14.68 -27.02
C TYR A 41 10.50 -15.78 -27.64
N LYS A 42 11.82 -15.56 -27.71
CA LYS A 42 12.79 -16.56 -28.21
C LYS A 42 12.73 -17.87 -27.42
N ASN A 43 12.60 -17.78 -26.11
CA ASN A 43 12.55 -18.92 -25.19
C ASN A 43 11.15 -19.56 -25.08
N LYS A 44 10.17 -19.13 -25.88
CA LYS A 44 8.78 -19.61 -25.88
C LYS A 44 8.08 -19.52 -24.51
N GLN A 45 8.48 -18.58 -23.67
CA GLN A 45 7.86 -18.32 -22.37
C GLN A 45 6.63 -17.43 -22.53
N ILE A 46 5.55 -18.01 -23.08
CA ILE A 46 4.34 -17.28 -23.51
C ILE A 46 3.72 -16.44 -22.38
N ARG A 47 3.61 -17.00 -21.16
CA ARG A 47 3.03 -16.27 -20.01
C ARG A 47 3.84 -15.03 -19.65
N ASN A 48 5.16 -15.16 -19.57
CA ASN A 48 6.07 -14.07 -19.19
C ASN A 48 6.12 -12.99 -20.28
N LEU A 49 6.07 -13.41 -21.55
CA LEU A 49 5.93 -12.51 -22.70
C LEU A 49 4.69 -11.62 -22.57
N TYR A 50 3.50 -12.19 -22.39
CA TYR A 50 2.27 -11.41 -22.29
C TYR A 50 2.22 -10.54 -21.03
N GLN A 51 2.74 -11.02 -19.89
CA GLN A 51 2.85 -10.20 -18.69
C GLN A 51 3.77 -8.99 -18.89
N GLY A 52 4.94 -9.19 -19.51
CA GLY A 52 5.87 -8.12 -19.82
C GLY A 52 5.26 -7.09 -20.79
N VAL A 53 4.64 -7.56 -21.87
CA VAL A 53 3.95 -6.68 -22.84
C VAL A 53 2.82 -5.89 -22.17
N ASN A 54 2.01 -6.53 -21.32
CA ASN A 54 0.94 -5.84 -20.60
C ASN A 54 1.47 -4.80 -19.62
N ASN A 55 2.59 -5.06 -18.97
CA ASN A 55 3.21 -4.10 -18.05
C ASN A 55 3.80 -2.90 -18.79
N GLU A 56 4.49 -3.10 -19.92
CA GLU A 56 4.98 -1.99 -20.76
C GLU A 56 3.82 -1.18 -21.36
N LYS A 57 2.75 -1.83 -21.82
CA LYS A 57 1.55 -1.15 -22.35
C LYS A 57 0.78 -0.33 -21.32
N ARG A 58 0.86 -0.67 -20.03
CA ARG A 58 0.12 0.04 -18.97
C ARG A 58 0.52 1.51 -18.86
N GLY A 59 1.76 1.86 -19.24
CA GLY A 59 2.25 3.24 -19.24
C GLY A 59 2.09 3.95 -17.89
N TYR A 60 1.97 5.28 -17.93
CA TYR A 60 1.66 6.07 -16.75
C TYR A 60 0.18 5.95 -16.37
N GLN A 61 -0.08 5.36 -15.20
CA GLN A 61 -1.42 5.33 -14.61
C GLN A 61 -1.58 6.50 -13.63
N THR A 62 -2.41 7.48 -13.98
CA THR A 62 -2.79 8.55 -13.05
C THR A 62 -3.46 7.92 -11.83
N ARG A 63 -2.82 8.04 -10.67
CA ARG A 63 -3.47 7.72 -9.39
C ARG A 63 -4.45 8.84 -9.07
N THR A 64 -5.66 8.76 -9.58
CA THR A 64 -6.71 9.72 -9.23
C THR A 64 -7.16 9.42 -7.80
N THR A 65 -6.83 10.30 -6.86
CA THR A 65 -7.40 10.28 -5.51
C THR A 65 -8.85 10.72 -5.59
N TYR A 66 -9.77 9.88 -5.13
CA TYR A 66 -11.18 10.21 -5.01
C TYR A 66 -11.71 9.68 -3.69
N TYR A 67 -12.70 10.37 -3.14
CA TYR A 67 -13.37 10.00 -1.90
C TYR A 67 -14.76 9.45 -2.22
N LYS A 68 -15.37 8.72 -1.27
CA LYS A 68 -16.74 8.21 -1.42
C LYS A 68 -17.68 8.96 -0.50
N ASP A 69 -18.79 9.44 -1.06
CA ASP A 69 -19.90 9.99 -0.30
C ASP A 69 -20.69 8.87 0.42
N LYS A 70 -21.61 9.22 1.32
CA LYS A 70 -22.53 8.30 2.01
C LYS A 70 -23.30 7.39 1.04
N ASN A 71 -23.66 7.92 -0.12
CA ASN A 71 -24.38 7.18 -1.16
C ASN A 71 -23.44 6.43 -2.13
N GLY A 72 -22.13 6.38 -1.83
CA GLY A 72 -21.13 5.69 -2.66
C GLY A 72 -20.70 6.46 -3.93
N LYS A 73 -21.19 7.69 -4.13
CA LYS A 73 -20.77 8.58 -5.22
C LYS A 73 -19.31 9.00 -5.03
N LYS A 74 -18.54 9.08 -6.13
CA LYS A 74 -17.14 9.55 -6.11
C LYS A 74 -17.10 11.07 -6.00
N ILE A 75 -16.35 11.55 -5.02
CA ILE A 75 -16.02 12.95 -4.78
C ILE A 75 -14.58 13.16 -5.24
N PHE A 76 -14.37 14.14 -6.12
CA PHE A 76 -13.05 14.53 -6.59
C PHE A 76 -12.60 15.89 -6.02
N ASP A 77 -13.57 16.68 -5.56
CA ASP A 77 -13.33 18.00 -5.00
C ASP A 77 -12.86 17.92 -3.53
N GLU A 78 -11.94 18.81 -3.16
CA GLU A 78 -11.32 18.80 -1.83
C GLU A 78 -12.27 19.37 -0.77
N GLU A 79 -13.05 20.40 -1.10
CA GLU A 79 -14.00 21.01 -0.17
C GLU A 79 -15.15 20.03 0.14
N GLU A 80 -15.69 19.38 -0.89
CA GLU A 80 -16.68 18.30 -0.71
C GLU A 80 -16.14 17.15 0.14
N ALA A 81 -14.86 16.79 -0.04
CA ALA A 81 -14.23 15.74 0.77
C ALA A 81 -14.12 16.14 2.24
N LEU A 82 -13.70 17.39 2.53
CA LEU A 82 -13.63 17.93 3.89
C LEU A 82 -15.02 17.98 4.55
N ALA A 83 -16.04 18.40 3.82
CA ALA A 83 -17.42 18.40 4.30
C ALA A 83 -17.89 16.98 4.65
N ARG A 84 -17.57 15.99 3.80
CA ARG A 84 -17.87 14.58 4.05
C ARG A 84 -17.15 14.03 5.28
N TRP A 85 -15.89 14.42 5.50
CA TRP A 85 -15.13 14.08 6.70
C TRP A 85 -15.73 14.70 7.96
N LYS A 86 -16.07 15.98 7.91
CA LYS A 86 -16.76 16.66 9.03
C LYS A 86 -18.04 15.93 9.40
N GLN A 87 -18.89 15.63 8.42
CA GLN A 87 -20.12 14.89 8.63
C GLN A 87 -19.89 13.47 9.17
N TYR A 88 -18.82 12.79 8.75
CA TYR A 88 -18.44 11.49 9.30
C TYR A 88 -18.11 11.57 10.78
N PHE A 89 -17.25 12.52 11.16
CA PHE A 89 -16.80 12.67 12.54
C PHE A 89 -17.92 13.16 13.46
N GLU A 90 -18.80 14.05 12.99
CA GLU A 90 -19.98 14.46 13.75
C GLU A 90 -20.88 13.28 14.08
N GLN A 91 -21.12 12.37 13.13
CA GLN A 91 -21.90 11.16 13.37
C GLN A 91 -21.20 10.14 14.28
N LEU A 92 -19.88 10.04 14.17
CA LEU A 92 -19.08 9.10 14.95
C LEU A 92 -18.98 9.54 16.42
N LEU A 93 -18.82 10.84 16.66
CA LEU A 93 -18.57 11.41 17.98
C LEU A 93 -19.86 11.79 18.72
N ASN A 94 -20.92 12.14 17.98
CA ASN A 94 -22.23 12.45 18.53
C ASN A 94 -23.26 11.41 18.05
N PRO A 95 -23.19 10.16 18.52
CA PRO A 95 -24.28 9.23 18.27
C PRO A 95 -25.56 9.86 18.84
N ALA A 96 -26.62 9.94 18.05
CA ALA A 96 -27.93 10.33 18.56
C ALA A 96 -28.32 9.35 19.66
N ASP A 97 -28.80 9.85 20.80
CA ASP A 97 -29.16 9.06 22.00
C ASP A 97 -30.22 7.96 21.72
N ASP A 98 -30.84 7.97 20.54
CA ASP A 98 -31.83 6.97 20.10
C ASP A 98 -31.22 5.71 19.46
N ALA A 99 -29.89 5.64 19.27
CA ALA A 99 -29.21 4.48 18.66
C ALA A 99 -28.42 3.63 19.66
N ALA A 100 -28.76 3.69 20.95
CA ALA A 100 -28.09 2.92 22.00
C ALA A 100 -28.24 1.37 21.88
N ASN A 101 -28.93 0.82 20.87
CA ASN A 101 -29.26 -0.62 20.85
C ASN A 101 -29.07 -1.40 19.53
N ASP A 102 -28.43 -0.89 18.46
CA ASP A 102 -28.32 -1.70 17.21
C ASP A 102 -26.93 -1.73 16.52
N TYR A 103 -25.89 -1.15 17.12
CA TYR A 103 -24.53 -1.22 16.54
C TYR A 103 -23.59 -2.23 17.21
N ASN A 104 -24.08 -3.00 18.18
CA ASN A 104 -23.23 -3.93 18.94
C ASN A 104 -23.13 -5.36 18.36
N GLU A 105 -23.82 -5.71 17.27
CA GLU A 105 -23.77 -7.09 16.77
C GLU A 105 -22.89 -7.32 15.53
N LYS A 106 -22.44 -6.26 14.81
CA LYS A 106 -21.62 -6.45 13.59
C LYS A 106 -20.19 -5.93 13.66
N ASN A 107 -19.82 -5.23 14.74
CA ASN A 107 -18.44 -4.82 15.00
C ASN A 107 -17.82 -5.51 16.22
N SER A 108 -18.35 -6.66 16.66
CA SER A 108 -17.72 -7.50 17.69
C SER A 108 -16.54 -8.33 17.17
N THR A 109 -15.94 -7.94 16.05
CA THR A 109 -14.50 -8.17 15.82
C THR A 109 -13.73 -6.90 16.18
N ILE A 110 -14.01 -6.39 17.38
CA ILE A 110 -13.02 -5.64 18.14
C ILE A 110 -11.80 -6.57 18.16
N HIS A 111 -10.69 -6.13 17.58
CA HIS A 111 -9.39 -6.61 18.00
C HIS A 111 -9.30 -6.33 19.49
N GLN A 112 -9.79 -7.26 20.30
CA GLN A 112 -9.49 -7.29 21.72
C GLN A 112 -7.98 -7.40 21.76
N ARG A 113 -7.31 -6.31 22.12
CA ARG A 113 -5.99 -6.42 22.73
C ARG A 113 -6.19 -7.46 23.84
N PRO A 114 -5.51 -8.61 23.81
CA PRO A 114 -5.64 -9.56 24.89
C PRO A 114 -5.30 -8.82 26.18
N GLN A 115 -6.29 -8.72 27.06
CA GLN A 115 -6.03 -8.40 28.45
C GLN A 115 -5.13 -9.55 28.93
N LEU A 116 -3.87 -9.26 29.22
CA LEU A 116 -3.03 -10.22 29.94
C LEU A 116 -3.63 -10.32 31.33
N THR A 117 -4.48 -11.33 31.54
CA THR A 117 -4.67 -11.87 32.87
C THR A 117 -3.31 -12.40 33.32
N GLU A 118 -2.90 -12.01 34.51
CA GLU A 118 -1.77 -12.63 35.22
C GLU A 118 -2.16 -14.07 35.55
N GLU A 119 -2.12 -14.94 34.55
CA GLU A 119 -2.23 -16.37 34.72
C GLU A 119 -0.83 -16.96 34.83
N ASP A 120 -0.71 -17.87 35.79
CA ASP A 120 0.49 -18.54 36.31
C ASP A 120 1.64 -18.74 35.31
N PRO A 121 2.91 -18.74 35.80
CA PRO A 121 4.07 -18.96 34.97
C PRO A 121 3.92 -20.28 34.21
N GLN A 122 3.69 -20.17 32.90
CA GLN A 122 3.58 -21.31 32.00
C GLN A 122 4.82 -22.17 32.19
N THR A 123 4.61 -23.40 32.66
CA THR A 123 5.69 -24.32 33.02
C THR A 123 6.53 -24.60 31.77
N LEU A 124 7.87 -24.52 31.88
CA LEU A 124 8.83 -24.63 30.76
C LEU A 124 8.53 -25.78 29.77
N SER A 125 7.98 -26.88 30.26
CA SER A 125 7.49 -28.03 29.48
C SER A 125 6.48 -27.66 28.38
N VAL A 126 5.57 -26.72 28.62
CA VAL A 126 4.57 -26.28 27.63
C VAL A 126 5.25 -25.50 26.50
N VAL A 127 6.21 -24.66 26.84
CA VAL A 127 6.96 -23.84 25.88
C VAL A 127 7.84 -24.73 24.97
N GLU A 128 8.49 -25.75 25.54
CA GLU A 128 9.30 -26.71 24.75
C GLU A 128 8.45 -27.53 23.77
N ASN A 129 7.25 -27.94 24.17
CA ASN A 129 6.30 -28.63 23.30
C ASN A 129 5.81 -27.72 22.16
N LEU A 130 5.56 -26.43 22.41
CA LEU A 130 5.21 -25.48 21.36
C LEU A 130 6.36 -25.25 20.38
N ILE A 131 7.60 -25.14 20.88
CA ILE A 131 8.79 -24.99 20.03
C ILE A 131 9.02 -26.24 19.17
N SER A 132 8.78 -27.44 19.70
CA SER A 132 8.92 -28.69 18.94
C SER A 132 7.87 -28.82 17.83
N ILE A 133 6.63 -28.39 18.07
CA ILE A 133 5.57 -28.35 17.05
C ILE A 133 5.90 -27.35 15.93
N LEU A 134 6.45 -26.18 16.27
CA LEU A 134 6.88 -25.16 15.30
C LEU A 134 8.04 -25.64 14.42
N LYS A 135 9.01 -26.36 14.98
CA LYS A 135 10.13 -26.94 14.23
C LYS A 135 9.71 -28.04 13.26
N ASN A 136 8.60 -28.73 13.52
CA ASN A 136 8.10 -29.85 12.71
C ASN A 136 7.25 -29.43 11.50
N GLY A 137 7.17 -28.12 11.18
CA GLY A 137 6.69 -27.63 9.88
C GLY A 137 5.24 -27.97 9.50
N LYS A 138 4.41 -28.37 10.47
CA LYS A 138 3.00 -28.79 10.22
C LYS A 138 1.98 -27.65 10.19
N ILE A 139 2.39 -26.39 10.40
CA ILE A 139 1.50 -25.24 10.21
C ILE A 139 1.69 -24.75 8.77
N GLN A 140 0.74 -25.13 7.91
CA GLN A 140 0.64 -24.60 6.55
C GLN A 140 0.57 -23.07 6.63
N LYS A 141 1.52 -22.41 5.94
CA LYS A 141 1.44 -20.99 5.56
C LYS A 141 0.12 -20.75 4.83
N CYS A 142 -0.91 -20.30 5.53
CA CYS A 142 -2.06 -19.66 4.93
C CYS A 142 -2.78 -18.83 5.99
N LEU A 143 -2.57 -17.52 5.97
CA LEU A 143 -3.49 -16.51 6.53
C LEU A 143 -2.96 -15.08 6.26
N ILE A 144 -2.70 -14.76 4.99
CA ILE A 144 -2.82 -13.38 4.47
C ILE A 144 -3.28 -13.49 3.01
N CYS A 145 -4.60 -13.60 2.82
CA CYS A 145 -5.34 -13.28 1.60
C CYS A 145 -6.84 -13.31 1.95
N PHE A 146 -7.32 -12.27 2.64
CA PHE A 146 -8.64 -11.66 2.47
C PHE A 146 -8.55 -10.23 2.99
#